data_AF-A0A9D6SLX7-F1
#
_entry.id   AF-A0A9D6SLX7-F1
#
_cell.length_a   1.000
_cell.length_b   1.000
_cell.length_c   1.000
_cell.angle_alpha   90.00
_cell.angle_beta   90.00
_cell.angle_gamma   90.00
#
_symmetry.space_group_name_H-M   'P 1'
#
loop_
_entity.id
_entity.type
_entity.pdbx_description
1 polymer ?
#
loop_
_entity_poly.entity_id
_entity_poly.type
_entity_poly.pdbx_seq_one_letter_code
_entity_poly.pdbx_strand_id
1 'polypeptide(L)'
;MHWVAPTEKDTATDTLEKRLWDAADQLRANSGLTSAQYSTPVLGLIFLRFAEARFMQRRAVLDKAGSSLTAYDTEFVALAVALAVPLVTADKIVFRAFPEVAMTMDAFLAA
;
A
#
# COMPACT_ATOMS: atom_id res chain seq x y z
N MET A 1 12.42 5.21 -8.12
CA MET A 1 12.13 4.91 -6.70
C MET A 1 13.40 4.36 -6.06
N HIS A 2 14.26 5.23 -5.54
CA HIS A 2 15.48 4.81 -4.85
C HIS A 2 15.14 4.73 -3.36
N TRP A 3 14.73 3.55 -2.89
CA TRP A 3 14.56 3.33 -1.46
C TRP A 3 15.96 3.27 -0.84
N VAL A 4 16.28 4.25 0.00
CA VAL A 4 17.49 4.24 0.83
C VAL A 4 17.01 3.89 2.23
N ALA A 5 17.44 2.74 2.74
CA ALA A 5 17.20 2.40 4.14
C ALA A 5 17.77 3.53 5.01
N PRO A 6 16.98 4.12 5.93
CA PRO A 6 17.53 4.99 6.95
C PRO A 6 18.67 4.25 7.67
N THR A 7 19.84 4.89 7.81
CA THR A 7 21.02 4.26 8.40
C THR A 7 20.91 4.05 9.91
N GLU A 8 19.87 4.60 10.53
CA GLU A 8 19.57 4.49 11.96
C GLU A 8 18.44 3.50 12.21
N LYS A 9 18.73 2.47 13.02
CA LYS A 9 17.70 1.68 13.70
C LYS A 9 16.98 2.60 14.68
N ASP A 10 15.74 2.96 14.38
CA ASP A 10 14.89 3.69 15.31
C ASP A 10 14.56 2.80 16.52
N THR A 11 14.72 3.35 17.73
CA THR A 11 14.30 2.71 18.98
C THR A 11 12.88 2.13 18.95
N ALA A 12 11.95 2.77 18.21
CA ALA A 12 10.60 2.27 18.02
C ALA A 12 10.57 0.99 17.17
N THR A 13 11.42 0.92 16.15
CA THR A 13 11.55 -0.26 15.27
C THR A 13 12.17 -1.43 16.03
N ASP A 14 13.23 -1.19 16.80
CA ASP A 14 13.85 -2.22 17.65
C ASP A 14 12.88 -2.75 18.72
N THR A 15 12.10 -1.86 19.33
CA THR A 15 11.08 -2.25 20.31
C THR A 15 9.98 -3.10 19.65
N LEU A 16 9.57 -2.74 18.42
CA LEU A 16 8.59 -3.50 17.64
C LEU A 16 9.14 -4.87 17.23
N GLU A 17 10.37 -4.93 16.71
CA GLU A 17 11.05 -6.19 16.35
C GLU A 17 11.10 -7.14 17.55
N LYS A 18 11.52 -6.64 18.72
CA LYS A 18 11.58 -7.45 19.94
C LYS A 18 10.21 -8.00 20.35
N ARG A 19 9.18 -7.16 20.35
CA ARG A 19 7.81 -7.59 20.70
C ARG A 19 7.25 -8.62 19.72
N LEU A 20 7.51 -8.45 18.42
CA LEU A 20 7.09 -9.41 17.39
C LEU A 20 7.84 -10.74 17.55
N TRP A 21 9.15 -10.68 17.84
CA TRP A 21 9.95 -11.86 18.12
C TRP A 21 9.45 -12.64 19.34
N ASP A 22 9.22 -11.96 20.47
CA ASP A 22 8.74 -12.57 21.71
C ASP A 22 7.36 -13.23 21.51
N ALA A 23 6.44 -12.56 20.82
CA ALA A 23 5.12 -13.11 20.52
C ALA A 23 5.19 -14.34 19.59
N ALA A 24 6.06 -14.28 18.58
CA ALA A 24 6.27 -15.39 17.66
C ALA A 24 6.93 -16.58 18.37
N ASP A 25 7.94 -16.35 19.21
CA ASP A 25 8.59 -17.40 19.97
C ASP A 25 7.63 -18.07 20.96
N GLN A 26 6.76 -17.30 21.63
CA GLN A 26 5.72 -17.86 22.49
C GLN A 26 4.75 -18.76 21.73
N LEU A 27 4.33 -18.38 20.52
CA LEU A 27 3.46 -19.21 19.70
C LEU A 27 4.19 -20.47 19.20
N ARG A 28 5.49 -20.38 18.89
CA ARG A 28 6.34 -21.52 18.51
C ARG A 28 6.49 -22.50 19.67
N ALA A 29 6.85 -22.01 20.86
CA ALA A 29 7.13 -22.80 22.04
C ALA A 29 5.94 -23.69 22.46
N ASN A 30 4.71 -23.24 22.19
CA ASN A 30 3.48 -23.97 22.52
C ASN A 30 2.94 -24.87 21.38
N SER A 31 3.61 -24.91 20.22
CA SER A 31 3.11 -25.60 19.01
C SER A 31 3.73 -26.98 18.75
N GLY A 32 4.87 -27.30 19.37
CA GLY A 32 5.65 -28.50 19.06
C GLY A 32 6.34 -28.50 17.68
N LEU A 33 6.32 -27.38 16.96
CA LEU A 33 6.89 -27.24 15.62
C LEU A 33 8.37 -26.89 15.65
N THR A 34 9.11 -27.36 14.64
CA THR A 34 10.48 -26.89 14.38
C THR A 34 10.48 -25.45 13.89
N SER A 35 11.59 -24.73 14.05
CA SER A 35 11.72 -23.33 13.60
C SER A 35 11.43 -23.16 12.10
N ALA A 36 11.75 -24.15 11.26
CA ALA A 36 11.49 -24.13 9.82
C ALA A 36 10.00 -24.28 9.48
N GLN A 37 9.28 -25.11 10.22
CA GLN A 37 7.83 -25.28 10.05
C GLN A 37 7.06 -24.08 10.58
N TYR A 38 7.57 -23.43 11.63
CA TYR A 38 6.95 -22.27 12.25
C TYR A 38 7.17 -20.97 11.46
N SER A 39 8.32 -20.78 10.81
CA SER A 39 8.64 -19.55 10.07
C SER A 39 7.71 -19.31 8.87
N THR A 40 7.34 -20.37 8.15
CA THR A 40 6.50 -20.28 6.95
C THR A 40 5.12 -19.66 7.20
N PRO A 41 4.29 -20.15 8.15
CA PRO A 41 3.00 -19.54 8.44
C PRO A 41 3.12 -18.12 9.01
N VAL A 42 4.14 -17.83 9.82
CA VAL A 42 4.37 -16.47 10.35
C VAL A 42 4.69 -15.48 9.23
N LEU A 43 5.60 -15.83 8.33
CA LEU A 43 5.91 -15.01 7.15
C LEU A 43 4.68 -14.83 6.25
N GLY A 44 3.87 -15.88 6.10
CA GLY A 44 2.58 -15.79 5.39
C GLY A 44 1.62 -14.77 6.01
N LEU A 45 1.47 -14.76 7.34
CA LEU A 45 0.63 -13.78 8.04
C LEU A 45 1.16 -12.35 7.93
N ILE A 46 2.49 -12.17 8.05
CA ILE A 46 3.13 -10.86 7.85
C ILE A 46 2.87 -10.35 6.43
N PHE A 47 3.03 -11.22 5.43
CA PHE A 47 2.74 -10.90 4.04
C PHE A 47 1.27 -10.50 3.84
N LEU A 48 0.32 -11.27 4.39
CA LEU A 48 -1.11 -10.96 4.28
C LEU A 48 -1.44 -9.61 4.93
N ARG A 49 -0.89 -9.32 6.11
CA ARG A 49 -1.08 -8.03 6.78
C ARG A 49 -0.50 -6.86 5.97
N PHE A 50 0.66 -7.07 5.36
CA PHE A 50 1.28 -6.08 4.46
C PHE A 50 0.43 -5.85 3.21
N ALA A 51 -0.02 -6.94 2.56
CA ALA A 51 -0.87 -6.89 1.37
C ALA A 51 -2.19 -6.16 1.66
N GLU A 52 -2.84 -6.48 2.79
CA GLU A 52 -4.06 -5.82 3.26
C GLU A 52 -3.82 -4.31 3.45
N ALA A 53 -2.76 -3.91 4.16
CA ALA A 53 -2.47 -2.49 4.38
C ALA A 53 -2.30 -1.72 3.06
N ARG A 54 -1.60 -2.29 2.08
CA ARG A 54 -1.42 -1.66 0.75
C ARG A 54 -2.69 -1.65 -0.09
N PHE A 55 -3.51 -2.70 0.04
CA PHE A 55 -4.79 -2.80 -0.64
C PHE A 55 -5.78 -1.78 -0.08
N MET A 56 -5.87 -1.64 1.25
CA MET A 56 -6.75 -0.67 1.91
C MET A 56 -6.45 0.78 1.48
N GLN A 57 -5.18 1.14 1.28
CA GLN A 57 -4.80 2.45 0.74
C GLN A 57 -5.37 2.73 -0.66
N ARG A 58 -5.58 1.69 -1.47
CA ARG A 58 -6.06 1.81 -2.87
C ARG A 58 -7.54 1.49 -3.02
N ARG A 59 -8.16 0.96 -1.95
CA ARG A 59 -9.53 0.45 -1.96
C ARG A 59 -10.53 1.47 -2.46
N ALA A 60 -10.45 2.72 -1.98
CA ALA A 60 -11.36 3.79 -2.37
C ALA A 60 -11.34 4.07 -3.89
N VAL A 61 -10.15 4.04 -4.49
CA VAL A 61 -9.99 4.25 -5.94
C VAL A 61 -10.55 3.06 -6.73
N LEU A 62 -10.26 1.84 -6.27
CA LEU A 62 -10.74 0.60 -6.88
C LEU A 62 -12.27 0.47 -6.82
N ASP A 63 -12.88 0.77 -5.68
CA ASP A 63 -14.34 0.70 -5.50
C ASP A 63 -15.07 1.70 -6.41
N LYS A 64 -14.49 2.88 -6.62
CA LYS A 64 -15.06 3.92 -7.48
C LYS A 64 -14.85 3.63 -8.97
N ALA A 65 -13.77 2.92 -9.33
CA ALA A 65 -13.41 2.66 -10.71
C ALA A 65 -14.46 1.80 -11.45
N GLY A 66 -15.10 0.87 -10.75
CA GLY A 66 -16.12 -0.01 -11.32
C GLY A 66 -15.61 -0.78 -12.54
N SER A 67 -16.47 -0.98 -13.56
CA SER A 67 -16.10 -1.67 -14.80
C SER A 67 -15.72 -0.74 -15.96
N SER A 68 -15.85 0.57 -15.79
CA SER A 68 -15.69 1.56 -16.88
C SER A 68 -14.27 2.10 -17.02
N LEU A 69 -13.42 1.85 -16.03
CA LEU A 69 -12.02 2.29 -16.00
C LEU A 69 -11.10 1.09 -16.18
N THR A 70 -10.02 1.30 -16.92
CA THR A 70 -9.00 0.26 -17.08
C THR A 70 -8.17 0.12 -15.81
N ALA A 71 -7.42 -0.98 -15.71
CA ALA A 71 -6.42 -1.14 -14.65
C ALA A 71 -5.39 0.01 -14.65
N TYR A 72 -4.99 0.47 -15.84
CA TYR A 72 -4.05 1.59 -16.00
C TYR A 72 -4.64 2.90 -15.47
N ASP A 73 -5.87 3.24 -15.84
CA ASP A 73 -6.53 4.46 -15.35
C ASP A 73 -6.60 4.50 -13.83
N THR A 74 -7.00 3.35 -13.26
CA THR A 74 -7.12 3.17 -11.82
C THR A 74 -5.76 3.29 -11.13
N GLU A 75 -4.70 2.77 -11.73
CA GLU A 75 -3.33 2.87 -11.20
C GLU A 75 -2.82 4.32 -11.20
N PHE A 76 -3.04 5.08 -12.28
CA PHE A 76 -2.63 6.48 -12.35
C PHE A 76 -3.39 7.34 -11.34
N VAL A 77 -4.70 7.13 -11.17
CA VAL A 77 -5.49 7.81 -10.15
C VAL A 77 -4.99 7.44 -8.74
N ALA A 78 -4.76 6.15 -8.49
CA ALA A 78 -4.27 5.69 -7.18
C ALA A 78 -2.89 6.28 -6.85
N LEU A 79 -2.02 6.40 -7.84
CA LEU A 79 -0.70 7.02 -7.68
C LEU A 79 -0.81 8.52 -7.38
N ALA A 80 -1.67 9.23 -8.11
CA ALA A 80 -1.91 10.66 -7.89
C ALA A 80 -2.42 10.94 -6.47
N VAL A 81 -3.39 10.14 -5.98
CA VAL A 81 -3.88 10.20 -4.60
C VAL A 81 -2.78 9.91 -3.59
N ALA A 82 -1.98 8.86 -3.81
CA ALA A 82 -0.91 8.46 -2.88
C ALA A 82 0.20 9.50 -2.77
N LEU A 83 0.48 10.24 -3.85
CA LEU A 83 1.48 11.30 -3.88
C LEU A 83 0.90 12.69 -3.54
N ALA A 84 -0.41 12.79 -3.32
CA ALA A 84 -1.13 14.05 -3.13
C ALA A 84 -0.85 15.07 -4.26
N VAL A 85 -0.82 14.59 -5.50
CA VAL A 85 -0.62 15.43 -6.70
C VAL A 85 -1.84 15.33 -7.63
N PRO A 86 -2.16 16.38 -8.40
CA PRO A 86 -3.22 16.30 -9.39
C PRO A 86 -2.84 15.36 -10.54
N LEU A 87 -3.81 14.60 -11.05
CA LEU A 87 -3.67 13.79 -12.25
C LEU A 87 -4.09 14.60 -13.48
N VAL A 88 -3.12 15.01 -14.30
CA VAL A 88 -3.42 15.67 -15.58
C VAL A 88 -3.81 14.60 -16.61
N THR A 89 -5.03 14.67 -17.14
CA THR A 89 -5.54 13.70 -18.12
C THR A 89 -6.48 14.34 -19.14
N ALA A 90 -6.46 13.81 -20.37
CA ALA A 90 -7.44 14.13 -21.41
C ALA A 90 -8.64 13.16 -21.40
N ASP A 91 -8.58 12.10 -20.57
CA ASP A 91 -9.64 11.10 -20.48
C ASP A 91 -10.85 11.65 -19.70
N LYS A 92 -11.95 11.81 -20.42
CA LYS A 92 -13.21 12.31 -19.87
C LYS A 92 -13.85 11.34 -18.87
N ILE A 93 -13.62 10.04 -19.01
CA ILE A 93 -14.13 9.02 -18.08
C ILE A 93 -13.40 9.14 -16.74
N VAL A 94 -12.07 9.26 -16.77
CA VAL A 94 -11.25 9.48 -15.57
C VAL A 94 -11.64 10.79 -14.88
N PHE A 95 -11.78 11.87 -15.64
CA PHE A 95 -12.20 13.17 -15.10
C PHE A 95 -13.58 13.10 -14.44
N ARG A 96 -14.55 12.45 -15.10
CA ARG A 96 -15.91 12.29 -14.55
C ARG A 96 -15.93 11.42 -13.30
N ALA A 97 -15.11 10.36 -13.27
CA ALA A 97 -15.03 9.46 -12.13
C ALA A 97 -14.28 10.09 -10.94
N PHE A 98 -13.27 10.92 -11.17
CA PHE A 98 -12.41 11.49 -10.12
C PHE A 98 -12.19 13.00 -10.30
N PRO A 99 -13.24 13.84 -10.23
CA PRO A 99 -13.11 15.28 -10.47
C PRO A 99 -12.24 16.00 -9.42
N GLU A 100 -12.12 15.44 -8.21
CA GLU A 100 -11.29 15.98 -7.13
C GLU A 100 -9.79 15.67 -7.31
N VAL A 101 -9.45 14.73 -8.18
CA VAL A 101 -8.06 14.25 -8.39
C VAL A 101 -7.58 14.61 -9.80
N ALA A 102 -8.46 14.52 -10.80
CA ALA A 102 -8.14 14.70 -12.19
C ALA A 102 -8.37 16.15 -12.64
N MET A 103 -7.47 16.68 -13.48
CA MET A 103 -7.60 17.99 -14.11
C MET A 103 -7.19 17.94 -15.59
N THR A 104 -7.66 18.91 -16.37
CA THR A 104 -7.27 19.05 -17.78
C THR A 104 -5.91 19.73 -17.91
N MET A 105 -5.27 19.57 -19.07
CA MET A 105 -3.99 20.24 -19.36
C MET A 105 -4.13 21.77 -19.28
N ASP A 106 -5.20 22.33 -19.84
CA ASP A 106 -5.42 23.78 -19.80
C ASP A 106 -5.57 24.30 -18.35
N ALA A 107 -6.26 23.54 -17.49
CA ALA A 107 -6.40 23.89 -16.08
C ALA A 107 -5.07 23.80 -15.33
N PHE A 108 -4.22 22.84 -15.68
CA PHE A 108 -2.89 22.70 -15.10
C PHE A 108 -1.97 23.85 -15.51
N LEU A 109 -2.02 24.31 -16.75
CA LEU A 109 -1.22 25.44 -17.25
C LEU A 109 -1.67 26.80 -16.69
N ALA A 110 -2.90 26.88 -16.16
CA ALA A 110 -3.47 28.10 -15.59
C ALA A 110 -3.26 28.25 -14.07
N ALA A 111 -2.74 27.22 -13.39
CA ALA A 111 -2.50 27.19 -11.95
C ALA A 111 -1.07 27.63 -11.59
#